data_AF-A0A4R3E184-F1
#
_entry.id   AF-A0A4R3E184-F1
#
_cell.length_a   1.000
_cell.length_b   1.000
_cell.length_c   1.000
_cell.angle_alpha   90.00
_cell.angle_beta   90.00
_cell.angle_gamma   90.00
#
_symmetry.space_group_name_H-M   'P 1'
#
loop_
_entity.id
_entity.type
_entity.pdbx_description
1 polymer ?
#
loop_
_entity_poly.entity_id
_entity_poly.type
_entity_poly.pdbx_seq_one_letter_code
_entity_poly.pdbx_strand_id
1 'polypeptide(L)' 'MAKAPAAHPLTDLRVTLPDGRTGRVCKVYPAITTAPERAMVDVDGHKGALPLVPVKDLRVAS' A
#
# COMPACT_ATOMS: atom_id res chain seq x y z
N MET A 1 -9.95 8.39 25.47
CA MET A 1 -9.31 7.19 24.90
C MET A 1 -9.64 7.14 23.42
N ALA A 2 -8.71 7.52 22.54
CA ALA A 2 -8.97 7.52 21.09
C ALA A 2 -8.83 6.09 20.56
N LYS A 3 -9.97 5.52 20.15
CA LYS A 3 -10.06 4.25 19.41
C LYS A 3 -9.13 4.36 18.19
N ALA A 4 -8.10 3.51 18.13
CA ALA A 4 -7.21 3.47 16.98
C ALA A 4 -8.07 3.30 15.71
N PRO A 5 -7.84 4.11 14.66
CA PRO A 5 -8.63 3.99 13.44
C PRO A 5 -8.47 2.56 12.92
N ALA A 6 -9.58 1.98 12.47
CA ALA A 6 -9.58 0.65 11.87
C ALA A 6 -8.47 0.60 10.81
N ALA A 7 -7.50 -0.31 11.02
CA ALA A 7 -6.46 -0.56 10.03
C ALA A 7 -7.16 -0.80 8.68
N HIS A 8 -6.75 -0.07 7.64
CA HIS A 8 -7.33 -0.29 6.31
C HIS A 8 -7.17 -1.77 5.96
N PRO A 9 -8.19 -2.41 5.37
CA PRO A 9 -8.19 -3.86 5.11
C PRO A 9 -7.05 -4.33 4.19
N LEU A 10 -6.36 -3.37 3.55
CA LEU A 10 -5.23 -3.61 2.66
C LEU A 10 -3.86 -3.55 3.37
N THR A 11 -3.80 -3.04 4.60
CA THR A 11 -2.54 -2.98 5.36
C THR A 11 -2.09 -4.40 5.68
N ASP A 12 -0.79 -4.67 5.60
CA ASP A 12 -0.17 -6.00 5.80
C ASP A 12 -0.32 -6.98 4.63
N LEU A 13 -1.12 -6.67 3.61
CA LEU A 13 -1.25 -7.54 2.44
C LEU A 13 0.04 -7.58 1.62
N ARG A 14 0.39 -8.78 1.17
CA ARG A 14 1.36 -8.98 0.10
C ARG A 14 0.72 -8.60 -1.23
N VAL A 15 1.38 -7.73 -1.97
CA VAL A 15 0.92 -7.21 -3.25
C VAL A 15 2.03 -7.29 -4.30
N THR A 16 1.63 -7.54 -5.53
CA THR A 16 2.48 -7.38 -6.71
C THR A 16 2.25 -5.98 -7.28
N LEU A 17 3.35 -5.26 -7.43
CA LEU A 17 3.42 -3.95 -8.04
C LEU A 17 3.35 -4.05 -9.56
N PRO A 18 2.96 -2.98 -10.27
CA PRO A 18 2.89 -2.96 -11.73
C PRO A 18 4.27 -3.14 -12.40
N ASP A 19 5.36 -2.92 -11.68
CA ASP A 19 6.73 -3.21 -12.14
C ASP A 19 7.13 -4.69 -12.00
N GLY A 20 6.21 -5.54 -11.55
CA GLY A 20 6.39 -6.97 -11.35
C GLY A 20 7.03 -7.35 -10.01
N ARG A 21 7.39 -6.38 -9.16
CA ARG A 21 7.97 -6.67 -7.84
C ARG A 21 6.89 -7.01 -6.83
N THR A 22 7.21 -7.87 -5.88
CA THR A 22 6.34 -8.15 -4.74
C THR A 22 6.77 -7.32 -3.53
N GLY A 23 5.78 -6.87 -2.76
CA GLY A 23 6.01 -6.14 -1.52
C GLY A 23 4.83 -6.27 -0.56
N ARG A 24 4.92 -5.60 0.57
CA ARG A 24 3.90 -5.58 1.62
C ARG A 24 3.37 -4.16 1.78
N VAL A 25 2.05 -4.02 1.85
CA VAL A 25 1.44 -2.71 2.10
C VAL A 25 1.66 -2.33 3.57
N CYS A 26 2.44 -1.29 3.82
CA CYS A 26 2.68 -0.80 5.19
C CYS A 26 1.66 0.25 5.62
N LYS A 27 1.15 1.05 4.67
CA LYS A 27 0.20 2.12 4.97
C LYS A 27 -0.64 2.46 3.75
N VAL A 28 -1.91 2.77 3.96
CA VAL A 28 -2.78 3.33 2.92
C VAL A 28 -3.09 4.78 3.27
N TYR A 29 -2.94 5.65 2.28
CA TYR A 29 -3.28 7.05 2.36
C TYR A 29 -4.61 7.25 1.63
N PRO A 30 -5.67 7.63 2.36
CA PRO A 30 -6.97 7.87 1.76
C PRO A 30 -6.88 9.07 0.80
N ALA A 31 -7.67 9.00 -0.26
CA ALA A 31 -7.82 10.11 -1.17
C ALA A 31 -8.56 11.25 -0.49
N ILE A 32 -7.89 12.39 -0.28
CA ILE A 32 -8.49 13.52 0.45
C ILE A 32 -9.55 14.24 -0.40
N THR A 33 -9.47 14.21 -1.73
CA THR A 33 -10.29 15.08 -2.57
C THR A 33 -10.80 14.50 -3.89
N THR A 34 -10.00 13.75 -4.66
CA THR A 34 -10.46 13.16 -5.96
C THR A 34 -9.46 12.18 -6.59
N ALA A 35 -8.32 11.93 -5.94
CA ALA A 35 -7.27 11.05 -6.45
C ALA A 35 -7.56 9.58 -6.11
N PRO A 36 -6.94 8.59 -6.78
CA PRO A 36 -6.97 7.22 -6.30
C PRO A 36 -6.23 7.11 -4.95
N GLU A 37 -6.75 6.28 -4.04
CA GLU A 37 -6.03 5.91 -2.81
C GLU A 37 -4.63 5.42 -3.15
N ARG A 38 -3.64 5.77 -2.32
CA ARG A 38 -2.25 5.36 -2.52
C ARG A 38 -1.80 4.50 -1.36
N ALA A 39 -1.23 3.34 -1.65
CA ALA A 39 -0.58 2.49 -0.68
C ALA A 39 0.93 2.69 -0.73
N MET A 40 1.53 2.83 0.45
CA MET A 40 2.97 2.73 0.63
C MET A 40 3.33 1.25 0.73
N VAL A 41 4.11 0.77 -0.23
CA VAL A 41 4.49 -0.63 -0.34
C VAL A 41 5.95 -0.78 0.02
N ASP A 42 6.25 -1.61 1.02
CA ASP A 42 7.60 -2.07 1.33
C ASP A 42 7.97 -3.22 0.40
N VAL A 43 8.92 -2.97 -0.48
CA VAL A 43 9.30 -3.91 -1.55
C VAL A 43 10.52 -4.68 -1.09
N ASP A 44 10.45 -6.01 -1.14
CA ASP A 44 11.54 -6.88 -0.72
C ASP A 44 12.84 -6.51 -1.46
N GLY A 45 13.89 -6.18 -0.71
CA GLY A 45 15.20 -5.78 -1.25
C GLY A 45 15.31 -4.31 -1.70
N HIS A 46 14.26 -3.50 -1.57
CA HIS A 46 14.31 -2.08 -1.90
C HIS A 46 14.88 -1.26 -0.74
N LYS A 47 16.15 -0.85 -0.84
CA LYS A 47 16.76 0.08 0.12
C LYS A 47 16.55 1.51 -0.34
N GLY A 48 15.49 2.16 0.14
CA GLY A 48 15.23 3.57 -0.20
C GLY A 48 13.84 4.04 0.20
N ALA A 49 13.40 5.15 -0.39
CA ALA A 49 12.05 5.66 -0.20
C ALA A 49 11.02 4.62 -0.66
N LEU A 50 10.02 4.34 0.18
CA LEU A 50 8.99 3.38 -0.16
C LEU A 50 8.11 3.93 -1.28
N PRO A 51 7.85 3.14 -2.35
CA PRO A 51 6.98 3.57 -3.42
C PRO A 51 5.55 3.77 -2.90
N LEU A 52 4.96 4.90 -3.28
CA LEU A 52 3.55 5.18 -3.13
C LEU A 52 2.85 4.82 -4.44
N VAL A 53 2.10 3.72 -4.42
CA VAL A 53 1.44 3.17 -5.60
C VAL A 53 -0.07 3.28 -5.45
N PRO A 54 -0.80 3.67 -6.50
CA PRO A 54 -2.25 3.69 -6.42
C PRO A 54 -2.78 2.29 -6.11
N VAL A 55 -3.70 2.19 -5.14
CA VAL A 55 -4.27 0.91 -4.71
C VAL A 55 -4.90 0.14 -5.87
N LYS A 56 -5.51 0.86 -6.83
CA LYS A 56 -6.08 0.28 -8.06
C LYS A 56 -5.07 -0.46 -8.94
N ASP A 57 -3.79 -0.12 -8.82
CA ASP A 57 -2.71 -0.72 -9.61
C ASP A 57 -2.02 -1.87 -8.84
N LEU A 58 -2.33 -2.03 -7.55
CA LEU A 58 -1.86 -3.15 -6.73
C LEU A 58 -2.70 -4.39 -6.97
N ARG A 59 -2.03 -5.53 -7.11
CA ARG A 59 -2.69 -6.84 -7.16
C ARG A 59 -2.31 -7.62 -5.92
N VAL A 60 -3.27 -8.22 -5.24
CA VAL A 60 -2.98 -9.11 -4.11
C VAL A 60 -2.19 -10.31 -4.63
N ALA A 61 -1.01 -10.54 -4.06
CA ALA A 61 -0.25 -11.75 -4.33
C ALA A 61 -0.88 -12.88 -3.51
N SER A 62 -1.42 -13.90 -4.19
CA SER A 62 -1.95 -15.13 -3.56
C SER A 62 -0.84 -16.07 -3.13
#